data_AF-A0A3D3L396-F1
#
_entry.id   AF-A0A3D3L396-F1
#
_cell.length_a   1.000
_cell.length_b   1.000
_cell.length_c   1.000
_cell.angle_alpha   90.00
_cell.angle_beta   90.00
_cell.angle_gamma   90.00
#
_symmetry.space_group_name_H-M   'P 1'
#
loop_
_entity.id
_entity.type
_entity.pdbx_description
1 polymer ?
#
loop_
_entity_poly.entity_id
_entity_poly.type
_entity_poly.pdbx_seq_one_letter_code
_entity_poly.pdbx_strand_id
1 'polypeptide(L)'
;DCASPIKVEDPSLIFGKKALVVEDGPTLTHGEMSYGAGMVAAEKFGASEAVDPRPYLTGRLQETFDHYPDIGTLLPAMGYGDEQIKDLETTIAKTDCDVVIIGTPIDLRRIINIKQPSVRVTYSLQEIGKPTLTDMLKTYF
;
A
#
# COMPACT_ATOMS: atom_id res chain seq x y z
N ASP A 1 20.78 -5.97 11.81
CA ASP A 1 19.36 -5.61 11.88
C ASP A 1 19.08 -4.36 11.07
N CYS A 2 18.57 -4.56 9.86
CA CYS A 2 18.16 -3.50 8.95
C CYS A 2 16.63 -3.36 9.06
N ALA A 3 16.16 -2.64 10.07
CA ALA A 3 14.75 -2.29 10.17
C ALA A 3 14.58 -0.90 9.54
N SER A 4 14.34 -0.84 8.23
CA SER A 4 13.89 0.40 7.60
C SER A 4 12.58 0.84 8.25
N PRO A 5 12.54 2.00 8.93
CA PRO A 5 11.39 2.37 9.73
C PRO A 5 10.24 2.81 8.83
N ILE A 6 9.14 2.04 8.86
CA ILE A 6 7.85 2.48 8.33
C ILE A 6 7.38 3.69 9.15
N LYS A 7 6.98 4.76 8.46
CA LYS A 7 6.39 5.95 9.05
C LYS A 7 4.90 6.00 8.73
N VAL A 8 4.08 6.21 9.75
CA VAL A 8 2.63 6.32 9.65
C VAL A 8 2.22 7.72 10.12
N GLU A 9 1.33 8.38 9.39
CA GLU A 9 0.86 9.74 9.73
C GLU A 9 0.13 9.77 11.09
N ASP A 10 -0.83 8.87 11.27
CA ASP A 10 -1.59 8.73 12.52
C ASP A 10 -1.87 7.25 12.84
N PRO A 11 -1.04 6.61 13.68
CA PRO A 11 -1.23 5.22 14.09
C PRO A 11 -2.56 4.95 14.81
N SER A 12 -3.17 5.95 15.44
CA SER A 12 -4.39 5.77 16.24
C SER A 12 -5.61 5.40 15.38
N LEU A 13 -5.56 5.69 14.09
CA LEU A 13 -6.60 5.33 13.12
C LEU A 13 -6.58 3.85 12.72
N ILE A 14 -5.52 3.10 13.07
CA ILE A 14 -5.35 1.71 12.65
C ILE A 14 -5.77 0.73 13.76
N PHE A 15 -5.47 1.04 15.02
CA PHE A 15 -5.64 0.09 16.13
C PHE A 15 -7.09 -0.37 16.29
N GLY A 16 -7.30 -1.70 16.22
CA GLY A 16 -8.60 -2.34 16.35
C GLY A 16 -9.58 -2.05 15.21
N LYS A 17 -9.10 -1.52 14.07
CA LYS A 17 -9.92 -1.15 12.91
C LYS A 17 -9.83 -2.16 11.79
N LYS A 18 -10.93 -2.31 11.05
CA LYS A 18 -10.96 -3.02 9.76
C LYS A 18 -10.29 -2.15 8.71
N ALA A 19 -9.12 -2.54 8.23
CA ALA A 19 -8.31 -1.72 7.34
C ALA A 19 -8.36 -2.23 5.90
N LEU A 20 -8.74 -1.36 4.96
CA LEU A 20 -8.47 -1.59 3.54
C LEU A 20 -7.07 -1.06 3.22
N VAL A 21 -6.18 -1.93 2.74
CA VAL A 21 -4.82 -1.54 2.36
C VAL A 21 -4.75 -1.31 0.85
N VAL A 22 -4.29 -0.13 0.45
CA VAL A 22 -4.08 0.26 -0.94
C VAL A 22 -2.61 0.53 -1.18
N GLU A 23 -1.99 -0.20 -2.11
CA GLU A 23 -0.60 -0.01 -2.53
C GLU A 23 -0.47 -0.06 -4.04
N ASP A 24 0.66 0.40 -4.57
CA ASP A 24 0.95 0.24 -5.98
C ASP A 24 0.98 -1.24 -6.34
N GLY A 25 0.53 -1.57 -7.57
CA GLY A 25 0.29 -2.93 -8.08
C GLY A 25 1.34 -3.98 -7.72
N PRO A 26 1.02 -5.28 -7.82
CA PRO A 26 1.74 -6.38 -7.15
C PRO A 26 3.27 -6.25 -7.29
N THR A 27 3.89 -5.65 -6.27
CA THR A 27 5.33 -5.39 -6.30
C THR A 27 6.05 -6.61 -5.76
N LEU A 28 6.60 -7.41 -6.67
CA LEU A 28 7.48 -8.54 -6.35
C LEU A 28 8.86 -8.10 -5.81
N THR A 29 9.10 -6.81 -5.55
CA THR A 29 10.44 -6.23 -5.73
C THR A 29 10.98 -5.35 -4.60
N HIS A 30 10.28 -5.15 -3.49
CA HIS A 30 10.84 -4.35 -2.39
C HIS A 30 11.76 -5.19 -1.48
N GLY A 31 12.90 -5.63 -2.04
CA GLY A 31 14.11 -5.98 -1.32
C GLY A 31 13.96 -6.93 -0.12
N GLU A 32 13.39 -8.12 -0.35
CA GLU A 32 13.16 -9.20 0.65
C GLU A 32 11.88 -9.11 1.48
N MET A 33 11.07 -8.06 1.36
CA MET A 33 9.75 -8.01 2.02
C MET A 33 8.66 -8.59 1.12
N SER A 34 8.13 -9.76 1.50
CA SER A 34 6.98 -10.40 0.86
C SER A 34 5.67 -9.62 1.01
N TYR A 35 5.67 -8.54 1.80
CA TYR A 35 4.50 -7.73 2.16
C TYR A 35 4.78 -6.25 1.95
N GLY A 36 3.80 -5.55 1.38
CA GLY A 36 3.84 -4.11 1.15
C GLY A 36 3.84 -3.27 2.44
N ALA A 37 4.23 -2.00 2.34
CA ALA A 37 4.42 -1.12 3.51
C ALA A 37 3.13 -0.88 4.30
N GLY A 38 2.01 -0.79 3.60
CA GLY A 38 0.68 -0.66 4.18
C GLY A 38 0.23 -1.93 4.90
N MET A 39 0.54 -3.11 4.35
CA MET A 39 0.26 -4.39 5.01
C MET A 39 1.05 -4.54 6.32
N VAL A 40 2.35 -4.23 6.28
CA VAL A 40 3.18 -4.25 7.49
C VAL A 40 2.70 -3.22 8.52
N ALA A 41 2.23 -2.04 8.08
CA ALA A 41 1.64 -1.06 8.99
C ALA A 41 0.33 -1.56 9.62
N ALA A 42 -0.56 -2.18 8.85
CA ALA A 42 -1.81 -2.74 9.38
C ALA A 42 -1.53 -3.75 10.50
N GLU A 43 -0.58 -4.65 10.29
CA GLU A 43 -0.16 -5.63 11.30
C GLU A 43 0.52 -4.97 12.51
N LYS A 44 1.56 -4.15 12.25
CA LYS A 44 2.39 -3.54 13.31
C LYS A 44 1.59 -2.61 14.24
N PHE A 45 0.59 -1.92 13.71
CA PHE A 45 -0.24 -1.00 14.49
C PHE A 45 -1.58 -1.62 14.95
N GLY A 46 -1.74 -2.93 14.77
CA GLY A 46 -2.81 -3.70 15.39
C GLY A 46 -4.19 -3.47 14.78
N ALA A 47 -4.27 -3.40 13.44
CA ALA A 47 -5.55 -3.51 12.74
C ALA A 47 -6.27 -4.81 13.16
N SER A 48 -7.60 -4.76 13.30
CA SER A 48 -8.37 -5.96 13.66
C SER A 48 -8.43 -6.96 12.51
N GLU A 49 -8.46 -6.47 11.28
CA GLU A 49 -8.39 -7.26 10.05
C GLU A 49 -7.90 -6.39 8.88
N ALA A 50 -7.23 -7.01 7.91
CA ALA A 50 -7.05 -6.45 6.58
C ALA A 50 -8.22 -6.92 5.70
N VAL A 51 -9.05 -5.98 5.24
CA VAL A 51 -10.29 -6.28 4.49
C VAL A 51 -9.93 -6.75 3.08
N ASP A 52 -10.43 -7.92 2.68
CA ASP A 52 -10.30 -8.39 1.30
C ASP A 52 -11.20 -7.55 0.37
N PRO A 53 -10.64 -6.83 -0.61
CA PRO A 53 -11.43 -6.01 -1.52
C PRO A 53 -12.18 -6.82 -2.59
N ARG A 54 -11.90 -8.13 -2.77
CA ARG A 54 -12.48 -8.98 -3.83
C ARG A 54 -14.01 -8.88 -3.96
N PRO A 55 -14.81 -8.89 -2.87
CA PRO A 55 -16.27 -8.75 -2.95
C PRO A 55 -16.75 -7.39 -3.46
N TYR A 56 -15.88 -6.39 -3.48
CA TYR A 56 -16.22 -4.98 -3.76
C TYR A 56 -15.60 -4.45 -5.07
N LEU A 57 -14.75 -5.25 -5.73
CA LEU A 57 -14.05 -4.86 -6.95
C LEU A 57 -15.01 -4.40 -8.04
N THR A 58 -14.66 -3.30 -8.67
CA THR A 58 -15.41 -2.69 -9.78
C THR A 58 -14.50 -2.57 -11.01
N GLY A 59 -15.05 -2.82 -12.20
CA GLY A 59 -14.38 -2.60 -13.48
C GLY A 59 -13.11 -3.42 -13.63
N ARG A 60 -12.04 -2.79 -14.11
CA ARG A 60 -10.78 -3.46 -14.49
C ARG A 60 -9.99 -4.01 -13.30
N LEU A 61 -10.38 -3.64 -12.07
CA LEU A 61 -9.81 -4.25 -10.88
C LEU A 61 -10.20 -5.73 -10.75
N GLN A 62 -11.36 -6.15 -11.28
CA GLN A 62 -11.73 -7.57 -11.31
C GLN A 62 -10.73 -8.37 -12.15
N GLU A 63 -10.45 -7.90 -13.37
CA GLU A 63 -9.45 -8.48 -14.27
C GLU A 63 -8.06 -8.53 -13.62
N THR A 64 -7.71 -7.49 -12.85
CA THR A 64 -6.43 -7.43 -12.14
C THR A 64 -6.30 -8.59 -11.15
N PHE A 65 -7.33 -8.87 -10.36
CA PHE A 65 -7.31 -9.98 -9.40
C PHE A 65 -7.33 -11.35 -10.09
N ASP A 66 -7.94 -11.46 -11.27
CA ASP A 66 -7.88 -12.69 -12.08
C ASP A 66 -6.46 -12.96 -12.61
N HIS A 67 -5.73 -11.90 -13.00
CA HIS A 67 -4.33 -12.01 -13.46
C HIS A 67 -3.34 -12.22 -12.30
N TYR A 68 -3.65 -11.70 -11.12
CA TYR A 68 -2.80 -11.75 -9.92
C TYR A 68 -3.55 -12.37 -8.73
N PRO A 69 -3.88 -13.68 -8.79
CA PRO A 69 -4.70 -14.33 -7.76
C PRO A 69 -4.02 -14.30 -6.37
N ASP A 70 -2.69 -14.29 -6.34
CA ASP A 70 -1.88 -14.39 -5.11
C ASP A 70 -1.60 -13.04 -4.44
N ILE A 71 -2.21 -11.94 -4.90
CA ILE A 71 -2.00 -10.59 -4.34
C ILE A 71 -2.49 -10.43 -2.88
N GLY A 72 -3.18 -11.43 -2.34
CA GLY A 72 -3.72 -11.40 -0.98
C GLY A 72 -4.89 -10.43 -0.84
N THR A 73 -4.96 -9.73 0.29
CA THR A 73 -6.03 -8.77 0.64
C THR A 73 -5.68 -7.33 0.28
N LEU A 74 -4.57 -7.11 -0.43
CA LEU A 74 -4.15 -5.81 -0.93
C LEU A 74 -5.05 -5.35 -2.08
N LEU A 75 -5.47 -4.08 -2.08
CA LEU A 75 -6.07 -3.43 -3.25
C LEU A 75 -4.96 -2.74 -4.09
N PRO A 76 -4.64 -3.24 -5.30
CA PRO A 76 -3.61 -2.64 -6.13
C PRO A 76 -4.08 -1.35 -6.83
N ALA A 77 -3.28 -0.29 -6.70
CA ALA A 77 -3.34 0.89 -7.56
C ALA A 77 -2.53 0.62 -8.83
N MET A 78 -3.20 0.13 -9.89
CA MET A 78 -2.57 -0.26 -11.16
C MET A 78 -2.33 0.90 -12.14
N GLY A 79 -2.78 2.11 -11.78
CA GLY A 79 -2.65 3.30 -12.61
C GLY A 79 -3.72 4.33 -12.27
N TYR A 80 -3.62 5.50 -12.91
CA TYR A 80 -4.44 6.68 -12.59
C TYR A 80 -5.05 7.31 -13.85
N GLY A 81 -5.36 6.51 -14.87
CA GLY A 81 -6.27 6.96 -15.93
C GLY A 81 -7.70 7.15 -15.39
N ASP A 82 -8.53 7.93 -16.07
CA ASP A 82 -9.89 8.29 -15.60
C ASP A 82 -10.74 7.06 -15.20
N GLU A 83 -10.67 5.98 -15.98
CA GLU A 83 -11.36 4.72 -15.69
C GLU A 83 -10.81 4.05 -14.42
N GLN A 84 -9.47 3.97 -14.29
CA GLN A 84 -8.81 3.35 -13.13
C GLN A 84 -9.08 4.15 -11.84
N ILE A 85 -9.07 5.48 -11.92
CA ILE A 85 -9.44 6.36 -10.82
C ILE A 85 -10.87 6.05 -10.36
N LYS A 86 -11.82 6.00 -11.29
CA LYS A 86 -13.22 5.75 -10.98
C LYS A 86 -13.44 4.36 -10.39
N ASP A 87 -12.76 3.35 -10.93
CA ASP A 87 -12.83 1.97 -10.41
C ASP A 87 -12.25 1.89 -9.00
N LEU A 88 -11.12 2.57 -8.74
CA LEU A 88 -10.48 2.62 -7.43
C LEU A 88 -11.37 3.35 -6.40
N GLU A 89 -11.90 4.52 -6.73
CA GLU A 89 -12.84 5.26 -5.89
C GLU A 89 -14.08 4.44 -5.57
N THR A 90 -14.67 3.80 -6.58
CA THR A 90 -15.90 3.02 -6.41
C THR A 90 -15.65 1.78 -5.55
N THR A 91 -14.52 1.10 -5.76
CA THR A 91 -14.13 -0.07 -4.97
C THR A 91 -13.89 0.32 -3.52
N ILE A 92 -13.10 1.37 -3.27
CA ILE A 92 -12.85 1.88 -1.93
C ILE A 92 -14.18 2.26 -1.26
N ALA A 93 -15.03 3.05 -1.92
CA ALA A 93 -16.30 3.50 -1.35
C ALA A 93 -17.30 2.37 -1.03
N LYS A 94 -17.22 1.23 -1.73
CA LYS A 94 -18.05 0.05 -1.45
C LYS A 94 -17.47 -0.86 -0.37
N THR A 95 -16.16 -0.78 -0.13
CA THR A 95 -15.47 -1.68 0.80
C THR A 95 -15.87 -1.37 2.24
N ASP A 96 -16.39 -2.38 2.93
CA ASP A 96 -16.75 -2.29 4.35
C ASP A 96 -15.48 -2.29 5.21
N CYS A 97 -14.94 -1.09 5.44
CA CYS A 97 -13.73 -0.86 6.22
C CYS A 97 -13.89 0.42 7.07
N ASP A 98 -13.20 0.44 8.21
CA ASP A 98 -13.17 1.60 9.10
C ASP A 98 -12.12 2.63 8.67
N VAL A 99 -11.03 2.17 8.05
CA VAL A 99 -9.89 3.00 7.65
C VAL A 99 -9.27 2.49 6.34
N VAL A 100 -8.79 3.42 5.52
CA VAL A 100 -8.00 3.14 4.33
C VAL A 100 -6.53 3.46 4.59
N ILE A 101 -5.67 2.46 4.49
CA ILE A 101 -4.22 2.61 4.60
C ILE A 101 -3.65 2.82 3.20
N ILE A 102 -3.02 3.97 2.99
CA ILE A 102 -2.41 4.36 1.71
C ILE A 102 -0.91 4.10 1.78
N GLY A 103 -0.47 2.99 1.18
CA GLY A 103 0.95 2.61 1.08
C GLY A 103 1.60 2.99 -0.26
N THR A 104 0.96 3.82 -1.08
CA THR A 104 1.50 4.30 -2.36
C THR A 104 2.56 5.41 -2.14
N PRO A 105 3.57 5.55 -3.03
CA PRO A 105 4.60 6.60 -2.94
C PRO A 105 4.00 8.01 -2.95
N ILE A 106 2.96 8.21 -3.74
CA ILE A 106 2.18 9.45 -3.78
C ILE A 106 0.98 9.35 -2.83
N ASP A 107 0.52 10.48 -2.30
CA ASP A 107 -0.68 10.49 -1.48
C ASP A 107 -1.93 10.35 -2.38
N LEU A 108 -2.60 9.19 -2.34
CA LEU A 108 -3.80 8.92 -3.14
C LEU A 108 -4.92 9.93 -2.93
N ARG A 109 -5.01 10.57 -1.74
CA ARG A 109 -6.02 11.60 -1.44
C ARG A 109 -5.89 12.83 -2.34
N ARG A 110 -4.77 12.97 -3.05
CA ARG A 110 -4.53 14.05 -4.03
C ARG A 110 -5.03 13.72 -5.43
N ILE A 111 -5.37 12.47 -5.70
CA ILE A 111 -5.75 11.95 -7.02
C ILE A 111 -7.20 11.48 -7.02
N ILE A 112 -7.63 10.87 -5.92
CA ILE A 112 -8.94 10.28 -5.77
C ILE A 112 -9.62 10.76 -4.48
N ASN A 113 -10.94 10.72 -4.47
CA ASN A 113 -11.77 11.05 -3.32
C ASN A 113 -12.07 9.80 -2.47
N ILE A 114 -11.46 9.74 -1.29
CA ILE A 114 -11.68 8.68 -0.29
C ILE A 114 -12.56 9.25 0.83
N LYS A 115 -13.76 8.67 1.02
CA LYS A 115 -14.71 9.13 2.04
C LYS A 115 -14.42 8.58 3.42
N GLN A 116 -13.86 7.37 3.50
CA GLN A 116 -13.44 6.76 4.75
C GLN A 116 -12.26 7.53 5.36
N PRO A 117 -12.09 7.46 6.69
CA PRO A 117 -10.83 7.85 7.33
C PRO A 117 -9.65 7.19 6.60
N SER A 118 -8.59 7.96 6.34
CA SER A 118 -7.43 7.46 5.61
C SER A 118 -6.13 7.92 6.20
N VAL A 119 -5.16 7.01 6.25
CA VAL A 119 -3.83 7.24 6.81
C VAL A 119 -2.79 6.87 5.78
N ARG A 120 -1.79 7.74 5.59
CA ARG A 120 -0.67 7.45 4.71
C ARG A 120 0.45 6.76 5.46
N VAL A 121 1.04 5.78 4.79
CA VAL A 121 2.20 5.03 5.23
C VAL A 121 3.32 5.29 4.22
N THR A 122 4.49 5.68 4.71
CA THR A 122 5.67 5.85 3.89
C THR A 122 6.79 4.97 4.38
N TYR A 123 7.54 4.43 3.43
CA TYR A 123 8.77 3.71 3.71
C TYR A 123 9.96 4.64 3.49
N SER A 124 10.88 4.68 4.44
CA SER A 124 12.21 5.25 4.21
C SER A 124 13.11 4.10 3.79
N LEU A 125 13.40 3.99 2.49
CA LEU A 125 14.42 3.09 1.96
C LEU A 125 15.76 3.53 2.56
N GLN A 126 16.16 2.93 3.69
CA GLN A 126 17.57 2.91 4.04
C GLN A 126 18.18 1.86 3.12
N GLU A 127 18.86 2.29 2.07
CA GLU A 127 19.75 1.42 1.29
C GLU A 127 20.85 0.90 2.23
N ILE A 128 20.58 -0.16 2.97
CA ILE A 128 21.60 -0.95 3.64
C ILE A 128 22.01 -2.09 2.69
N GLY A 129 22.21 -1.75 1.41
CA GLY A 129 22.93 -2.57 0.46
C GLY A 129 24.34 -2.00 0.35
N LYS A 130 25.34 -2.69 0.89
CA LYS A 130 26.73 -2.37 0.56
C LYS A 130 27.07 -3.05 -0.77
N PRO A 131 27.78 -2.36 -1.69
CA PRO A 131 28.30 -1.01 -1.55
C PRO A 131 27.21 0.06 -1.73
N THR A 132 27.18 1.05 -0.85
CA THR A 132 26.37 2.26 -1.03
C THR A 132 26.88 3.05 -2.24
N LEU A 133 26.08 3.97 -2.80
CA LEU A 133 26.57 4.90 -3.84
C LEU A 133 27.85 5.64 -3.40
N THR A 134 27.96 5.94 -2.10
CA THR A 134 29.16 6.51 -1.48
C THR A 134 30.35 5.55 -1.50
N ASP A 135 30.14 4.24 -1.32
CA ASP A 135 31.21 3.23 -1.40
C ASP A 135 31.70 3.02 -2.84
N MET A 136 30.80 3.09 -3.82
CA MET A 136 31.18 3.03 -5.25
C MET A 136 31.98 4.27 -5.67
N LEU A 137 31.60 5.47 -5.20
CA LEU A 137 32.30 6.71 -5.51
C LEU A 137 33.73 6.76 -4.93
N LYS A 138 34.00 6.08 -3.82
CA LYS A 138 35.35 5.97 -3.23
C LYS A 138 36.32 5.10 -4.04
N THR A 139 35.83 4.33 -5.02
CA THR A 139 36.68 3.45 -5.84
C THR A 139 37.20 4.17 -7.10
N TYR A 140 36.65 5.34 -7.44
CA TYR A 140 36.98 6.09 -8.65
C TYR A 140 37.80 7.38 -8.40
N PHE A 141 38.19 7.67 -7.16
CA PHE A 141 39.08 8.77 -6.80
C PHE A 141 40.25 8.29 -5.95
#